data_AF-A0A843DNG5-F1
#
_entry.id   AF-A0A843DNG5-F1
#
_cell.length_a   1.000
_cell.length_b   1.000
_cell.length_c   1.000
_cell.angle_alpha   90.00
_cell.angle_beta   90.00
_cell.angle_gamma   90.00
#
_symmetry.space_group_name_H-M   'P 1'
#
loop_
_entity.id
_entity.type
_entity.pdbx_description
1 polymer ?
#
loop_
_entity_poly.entity_id
_entity_poly.type
_entity_poly.pdbx_seq_one_letter_code
_entity_poly.pdbx_strand_id
1 'polypeptide(L)'
;MKKLSVVLLIIVVLVVGFMLSTLSSPVLIMADDVEEGGGGAVDMAAKFSITGFEWIYPGSSVNAQGQTLHNIHLDSPDDPYGAARDIMTYTYNFTPHLIVSINNDGAEAIFGTSIVDDIRANDAYNGYAGNDKVQGTMSRGDAVNAAMTKNGMNVFQIPIQALLGNIAFHFV
;
A
#
# COMPACT_ATOMS: atom_id res chain seq x y z
N MET A 1 27.48 22.58 -18.67
CA MET A 1 27.22 21.22 -19.19
C MET A 1 27.76 20.11 -18.28
N LYS A 2 29.06 20.04 -17.94
CA LYS A 2 29.62 18.95 -17.10
C LYS A 2 28.96 18.77 -15.72
N LYS A 3 28.57 19.85 -15.03
CA LYS A 3 27.94 19.76 -13.70
C LYS A 3 26.55 19.13 -13.72
N LEU A 4 25.72 19.50 -14.70
CA LEU A 4 24.36 18.95 -14.84
C LEU A 4 24.42 17.43 -15.12
N SER A 5 25.32 17.00 -16.01
CA SER A 5 25.51 15.58 -16.30
C SER A 5 25.98 14.78 -15.06
N VAL A 6 26.85 15.36 -14.23
CA VAL A 6 27.29 14.72 -12.99
C VAL A 6 26.16 14.64 -11.96
N VAL A 7 25.36 15.70 -11.81
CA VAL A 7 24.20 15.70 -10.91
C VAL A 7 23.16 14.66 -11.36
N LEU A 8 22.84 14.60 -12.66
CA LEU A 8 21.93 13.60 -13.20
C LEU A 8 22.47 12.18 -12.98
N LEU A 9 23.77 11.95 -13.17
CA LEU A 9 24.39 10.66 -12.91
C LEU A 9 24.25 10.25 -11.43
N ILE A 10 24.49 11.18 -10.50
CA ILE A 10 24.32 10.92 -9.06
C ILE A 10 22.87 10.55 -8.74
N ILE A 11 21.89 11.29 -9.28
CA ILE A 11 20.46 10.98 -9.08
C ILE A 11 20.14 9.58 -9.59
N VAL A 12 20.60 9.22 -10.79
CA VAL A 12 20.39 7.87 -11.35
C VAL A 12 21.00 6.80 -10.45
N VAL A 13 22.23 7.00 -9.98
CA VAL A 13 22.90 6.04 -9.07
C VAL A 13 22.13 5.89 -7.76
N LEU A 14 21.62 6.98 -7.18
CA LEU A 14 20.80 6.93 -5.97
C LEU A 14 19.49 6.18 -6.19
N VAL A 15 18.77 6.47 -7.29
CA VAL A 15 17.52 5.78 -7.64
C VAL A 15 17.76 4.29 -7.88
N VAL A 16 18.80 3.94 -8.64
CA VAL A 16 19.14 2.53 -8.89
C VAL A 16 19.55 1.82 -7.60
N GLY A 17 20.37 2.45 -6.76
CA GLY A 17 20.76 1.91 -5.46
C GLY A 17 19.55 1.65 -4.56
N PHE A 18 18.62 2.61 -4.50
CA PHE A 18 17.37 2.48 -3.76
C PHE A 18 16.47 1.38 -4.33
N MET A 19 16.34 1.27 -5.65
CA MET A 19 15.56 0.19 -6.27
C MET A 19 16.18 -1.18 -6.02
N LEU A 20 17.51 -1.29 -5.99
CA LEU A 20 18.21 -2.54 -5.68
C LEU A 20 18.08 -2.94 -4.20
N SER A 21 18.02 -1.99 -3.26
CA SER A 21 17.81 -2.32 -1.84
C SER A 21 16.46 -2.99 -1.59
N THR A 22 15.47 -2.79 -2.48
CA THR A 22 14.17 -3.47 -2.41
C THR A 22 14.25 -5.01 -2.46
N LEU A 23 15.36 -5.58 -2.93
CA LEU A 23 15.60 -7.03 -2.93
C LEU A 23 15.78 -7.61 -1.52
N SER A 24 16.46 -6.88 -0.63
CA SER A 24 16.74 -7.33 0.73
C SER A 24 15.84 -6.69 1.77
N SER A 25 15.33 -5.50 1.47
CA SER A 25 14.38 -4.78 2.30
C SER A 25 13.30 -4.23 1.38
N PRO A 26 12.15 -4.89 1.20
CA PRO A 26 11.08 -4.42 0.33
C PRO A 26 10.47 -3.08 0.77
N VAL A 27 9.64 -2.48 -0.07
CA VAL A 27 8.76 -1.36 0.32
C VAL A 27 7.40 -1.94 0.70
N LEU A 28 6.83 -1.49 1.82
CA LEU A 28 5.44 -1.78 2.16
C LEU A 28 4.57 -0.62 1.66
N ILE A 29 3.53 -0.92 0.90
CA ILE A 29 2.53 0.07 0.47
C ILE A 29 1.25 -0.24 1.23
N MET A 30 0.64 0.78 1.83
CA MET A 30 -0.57 0.67 2.64
C MET A 30 -1.63 1.64 2.12
N ALA A 31 -2.87 1.17 2.07
CA ALA A 31 -4.05 2.01 1.89
C ALA A 31 -4.73 2.14 3.25
N ASP A 32 -4.70 3.35 3.78
CA ASP A 32 -5.24 3.69 5.09
C ASP A 32 -6.67 4.24 4.89
N ASP A 33 -7.64 3.64 5.58
CA ASP A 33 -8.95 4.25 5.81
C ASP A 33 -8.86 5.14 7.05
N VAL A 34 -8.70 6.44 6.86
CA VAL A 34 -8.53 7.40 7.96
C VAL A 34 -9.82 7.72 8.70
N GLU A 35 -10.97 7.27 8.17
CA GLU A 35 -12.29 7.50 8.76
C GLU A 35 -12.71 6.36 9.70
N GLU A 36 -12.02 5.21 9.65
CA GLU A 36 -12.35 4.04 10.46
C GLU A 36 -11.86 4.16 11.91
N GLY A 37 -12.72 3.82 12.87
CA GLY A 37 -12.33 3.54 14.26
C GLY A 37 -11.78 4.70 15.09
N GLY A 38 -11.78 5.94 14.58
CA GLY A 38 -11.31 7.14 15.30
C GLY A 38 -9.79 7.34 15.31
N GLY A 39 -9.02 6.41 14.74
CA GLY A 39 -7.56 6.51 14.53
C GLY A 39 -7.10 6.13 13.12
N GLY A 40 -8.00 5.61 12.29
CA GLY A 40 -7.72 5.04 10.98
C GLY A 40 -7.41 3.54 11.06
N ALA A 41 -7.55 2.86 9.92
CA ALA A 41 -7.25 1.44 9.78
C ALA A 41 -6.53 1.16 8.45
N VAL A 42 -5.74 0.08 8.38
CA VAL A 42 -5.10 -0.34 7.12
C VAL A 42 -5.99 -1.36 6.43
N ASP A 43 -6.57 -0.99 5.29
CA ASP A 43 -7.55 -1.82 4.58
C ASP A 43 -6.90 -2.72 3.53
N MET A 44 -5.85 -2.22 2.89
CA MET A 44 -5.08 -2.96 1.91
C MET A 44 -3.60 -2.72 2.11
N ALA A 45 -2.79 -3.75 1.88
CA ALA A 45 -1.35 -3.60 1.83
C ALA A 45 -0.75 -4.41 0.69
N ALA A 46 0.43 -4.00 0.24
CA ALA A 46 1.22 -4.76 -0.71
C ALA A 46 2.70 -4.62 -0.42
N LYS A 47 3.44 -5.71 -0.58
CA LYS A 47 4.88 -5.69 -0.66
C LYS A 47 5.28 -5.34 -2.10
N PHE A 48 6.16 -4.36 -2.24
CA PHE A 48 6.82 -4.04 -3.48
C PHE A 48 8.31 -4.35 -3.41
N SER A 49 8.80 -5.01 -4.44
CA SER A 49 10.23 -5.18 -4.71
C SER A 49 10.49 -5.10 -6.20
N ILE A 50 11.75 -5.01 -6.60
CA ILE A 50 12.12 -5.04 -8.03
C ILE A 50 11.66 -6.33 -8.74
N THR A 51 11.34 -7.40 -7.99
CA THR A 51 10.78 -8.64 -8.57
C THR A 51 9.27 -8.60 -8.74
N GLY A 52 8.57 -7.62 -8.19
CA GLY A 52 7.13 -7.44 -8.38
C GLY A 52 6.37 -6.98 -7.14
N PHE A 53 5.05 -7.05 -7.26
CA PHE A 53 4.08 -6.72 -6.21
C PHE A 53 3.42 -8.00 -5.67
N GLU A 54 3.30 -8.08 -4.35
CA GLU A 54 2.62 -9.15 -3.63
C GLU A 54 1.59 -8.55 -2.68
N TRP A 55 0.32 -8.95 -2.80
CA TRP A 55 -0.75 -8.47 -1.93
C TRP A 55 -0.62 -9.04 -0.52
N ILE A 56 -0.86 -8.18 0.48
CA ILE A 56 -0.85 -8.50 1.90
C ILE A 56 -2.24 -8.21 2.44
N TYR A 57 -2.78 -9.14 3.21
CA TYR A 57 -4.08 -8.96 3.85
C TYR A 57 -3.90 -8.44 5.29
N PRO A 58 -4.25 -7.17 5.58
CA PRO A 58 -3.92 -6.58 6.88
C PRO A 58 -4.59 -7.25 8.08
N GLY A 59 -5.83 -7.71 7.93
CA GLY A 59 -6.61 -8.31 9.01
C GLY A 59 -6.05 -9.64 9.54
N SER A 60 -5.29 -10.38 8.73
CA SER A 60 -4.64 -11.63 9.17
C SER A 60 -3.13 -11.50 9.37
N SER A 61 -2.56 -10.32 9.12
CA SER A 61 -1.15 -10.04 9.34
C SER A 61 -0.98 -9.58 10.79
N VAL A 62 -0.21 -10.31 11.60
CA VAL A 62 -0.16 -10.08 13.05
C VAL A 62 1.25 -9.99 13.60
N ASN A 63 1.41 -9.39 14.78
CA ASN A 63 2.61 -9.57 15.58
C ASN A 63 2.47 -10.77 16.54
N ALA A 64 3.49 -11.00 17.37
CA ALA A 64 3.50 -12.06 18.37
C ALA A 64 2.37 -11.95 19.43
N GLN A 65 1.82 -10.75 19.62
CA GLN A 65 0.74 -10.45 20.56
C GLN A 65 -0.65 -10.61 19.93
N GLY A 66 -0.72 -10.87 18.62
CA GLY A 66 -1.98 -10.98 17.88
C GLY A 66 -2.58 -9.64 17.44
N GLN A 67 -1.87 -8.53 17.60
CA GLN A 67 -2.26 -7.23 17.05
C GLN A 67 -2.10 -7.25 15.54
N THR A 68 -3.06 -6.68 14.82
CA THR A 68 -3.16 -6.81 13.35
C THR A 68 -2.54 -5.61 12.64
N LEU A 69 -2.10 -5.80 11.39
CA LEU A 69 -1.68 -4.69 10.54
C LEU A 69 -2.85 -3.70 10.32
N HIS A 70 -4.07 -4.20 10.26
CA HIS A 70 -5.27 -3.38 10.11
C HIS A 70 -5.42 -2.35 11.25
N ASN A 71 -5.04 -2.71 12.47
CA ASN A 71 -5.28 -1.90 13.67
C ASN A 71 -4.07 -1.09 14.16
N ILE A 72 -2.97 -0.97 13.40
CA ILE A 72 -1.73 -0.35 13.89
C ILE A 72 -1.91 1.07 14.45
N HIS A 73 -2.83 1.86 13.90
CA HIS A 73 -3.10 3.21 14.39
C HIS A 73 -3.84 3.22 15.73
N LEU A 74 -4.62 2.18 16.01
CA LEU A 74 -5.32 2.00 17.28
C LEU A 74 -4.41 1.34 18.32
N ASP A 75 -3.70 0.30 17.93
CA ASP A 75 -2.87 -0.55 18.79
C ASP A 75 -1.55 0.13 19.18
N SER A 76 -1.01 0.98 18.30
CA SER A 76 0.28 1.65 18.44
C SER A 76 0.22 3.12 17.98
N PRO A 77 -0.61 3.98 18.60
CA PRO A 77 -0.85 5.36 18.13
C PRO A 77 0.41 6.25 18.13
N ASP A 78 1.41 5.94 18.97
CA ASP A 78 2.66 6.70 19.05
C ASP A 78 3.67 6.33 17.95
N ASP A 79 3.59 5.10 17.41
CA ASP A 79 4.47 4.58 16.35
C ASP A 79 3.78 3.48 15.52
N PRO A 80 2.76 3.85 14.71
CA PRO A 80 1.99 2.87 13.93
C PRO A 80 2.85 2.22 12.84
N TYR A 81 3.77 2.98 12.23
CA TYR A 81 4.61 2.51 11.14
C TYR A 81 5.77 1.62 11.61
N GLY A 82 6.31 1.85 12.82
CA GLY A 82 7.20 0.90 13.48
C GLY A 82 6.49 -0.41 13.79
N ALA A 83 5.25 -0.36 14.27
CA ALA A 83 4.44 -1.55 14.48
C ALA A 83 4.17 -2.31 13.17
N ALA A 84 3.87 -1.61 12.08
CA ALA A 84 3.72 -2.22 10.76
C ALA A 84 4.99 -2.96 10.30
N ARG A 85 6.17 -2.33 10.45
CA ARG A 85 7.47 -2.97 10.15
C ARG A 85 7.66 -4.26 10.95
N ASP A 86 7.34 -4.24 12.24
CA ASP A 86 7.52 -5.38 13.13
C ASP A 86 6.54 -6.52 12.78
N ILE A 87 5.29 -6.19 12.43
CA ILE A 87 4.30 -7.16 11.94
C ILE A 87 4.76 -7.81 10.63
N MET A 88 5.31 -7.04 9.68
CA MET A 88 5.87 -7.60 8.44
C MET A 88 7.04 -8.54 8.71
N THR A 89 7.92 -8.14 9.64
CA THR A 89 9.07 -8.95 10.03
C THR A 89 8.62 -10.26 10.67
N TYR A 90 7.60 -10.22 11.53
CA TYR A 90 7.07 -11.40 12.21
C TYR A 90 6.26 -12.32 11.28
N THR A 91 5.27 -11.79 10.55
CA THR A 91 4.35 -12.60 9.74
C THR A 91 5.01 -13.08 8.44
N TYR A 92 5.78 -12.22 7.78
CA TYR A 92 6.27 -12.45 6.42
C TYR A 92 7.79 -12.61 6.31
N ASN A 93 8.52 -12.48 7.43
CA ASN A 93 9.98 -12.61 7.49
C ASN A 93 10.72 -11.63 6.56
N PHE A 94 10.17 -10.43 6.36
CA PHE A 94 10.88 -9.32 5.72
C PHE A 94 10.70 -8.04 6.51
N THR A 95 11.72 -7.18 6.46
CA THR A 95 11.69 -5.86 7.12
C THR A 95 11.70 -4.77 6.06
N PRO A 96 10.62 -3.98 5.93
CA PRO A 96 10.61 -2.87 4.99
C PRO A 96 11.56 -1.76 5.46
N HIS A 97 12.16 -1.03 4.53
CA HIS A 97 12.97 0.19 4.79
C HIS A 97 12.18 1.47 4.51
N LEU A 98 11.09 1.31 3.78
CA LEU A 98 10.16 2.36 3.43
C LEU A 98 8.75 1.79 3.52
N ILE A 99 7.88 2.54 4.19
CA ILE A 99 6.45 2.35 4.15
C ILE A 99 5.85 3.55 3.42
N VAL A 100 4.99 3.29 2.43
CA VAL A 100 4.23 4.30 1.71
C VAL A 100 2.77 4.14 2.11
N SER A 101 2.21 5.13 2.79
CA SER A 101 0.79 5.14 3.10
C SER A 101 0.01 6.04 2.16
N ILE A 102 -1.22 5.64 1.83
CA ILE A 102 -2.12 6.34 0.92
C ILE A 102 -3.50 6.39 1.60
N ASN A 103 -4.00 7.58 1.91
CA ASN A 103 -5.34 7.72 2.50
C ASN A 103 -6.45 7.72 1.45
N ASN A 104 -7.72 7.75 1.91
CA ASN A 104 -8.92 7.78 1.09
C ASN A 104 -8.86 8.90 0.03
N ASP A 105 -8.55 10.14 0.42
CA ASP A 105 -8.46 11.30 -0.49
C ASP A 105 -7.44 11.08 -1.61
N GLY A 106 -6.26 10.55 -1.26
CA GLY A 106 -5.21 10.22 -2.21
C GLY A 106 -5.65 9.15 -3.21
N ALA A 107 -6.29 8.09 -2.71
CA ALA A 107 -6.81 7.02 -3.54
C ALA A 107 -7.93 7.51 -4.48
N GLU A 108 -8.89 8.28 -3.99
CA GLU A 108 -9.98 8.84 -4.78
C GLU A 108 -9.46 9.80 -5.87
N ALA A 109 -8.47 10.64 -5.57
CA ALA A 109 -7.88 11.53 -6.56
C ALA A 109 -7.20 10.77 -7.70
N ILE A 110 -6.54 9.64 -7.41
CA ILE A 110 -5.81 8.83 -8.40
C ILE A 110 -6.77 7.96 -9.21
N PHE A 111 -7.73 7.31 -8.56
CA PHE A 111 -8.51 6.23 -9.15
C PHE A 111 -10.00 6.57 -9.36
N GLY A 112 -10.46 7.70 -8.83
CA GLY A 112 -11.86 8.12 -8.84
C GLY A 112 -12.66 7.54 -7.66
N THR A 113 -13.71 8.25 -7.26
CA THR A 113 -14.56 7.89 -6.10
C THR A 113 -15.33 6.57 -6.27
N SER A 114 -15.49 6.09 -7.51
CA SER A 114 -16.17 4.83 -7.81
C SER A 114 -15.25 3.60 -7.84
N ILE A 115 -13.94 3.76 -7.63
CA ILE A 115 -12.99 2.64 -7.78
C ILE A 115 -13.30 1.51 -6.80
N VAL A 116 -13.64 1.85 -5.56
CA VAL A 116 -13.92 0.86 -4.51
C VAL A 116 -15.18 0.08 -4.87
N ASP A 117 -16.25 0.76 -5.25
CA ASP A 117 -17.50 0.11 -5.69
C ASP A 117 -17.28 -0.80 -6.89
N ASP A 118 -16.47 -0.38 -7.86
CA ASP A 118 -16.13 -1.18 -9.03
C ASP A 118 -15.26 -2.39 -8.70
N ILE A 119 -14.32 -2.28 -7.75
CA ILE A 119 -13.57 -3.44 -7.24
C ILE A 119 -14.53 -4.42 -6.57
N ARG A 120 -15.39 -3.94 -5.67
CA ARG A 120 -16.35 -4.76 -4.92
C ARG A 120 -17.37 -5.46 -5.83
N ALA A 121 -17.76 -4.81 -6.92
CA ALA A 121 -18.67 -5.40 -7.92
C ALA A 121 -18.05 -6.60 -8.68
N ASN A 122 -16.71 -6.65 -8.79
CA ASN A 122 -16.01 -7.67 -9.55
C ASN A 122 -15.32 -8.74 -8.67
N ASP A 123 -14.95 -8.41 -7.42
CA ASP A 123 -14.26 -9.33 -6.51
C ASP A 123 -15.17 -10.46 -6.00
N ALA A 124 -14.69 -11.70 -6.11
CA ALA A 124 -15.33 -12.88 -5.56
C ALA A 124 -15.12 -13.05 -4.05
N TYR A 125 -14.32 -12.19 -3.41
CA TYR A 125 -13.99 -12.27 -1.98
C TYR A 125 -13.50 -13.66 -1.60
N ASN A 126 -12.66 -14.25 -2.44
CA ASN A 126 -12.14 -15.60 -2.24
C ASN A 126 -11.43 -15.70 -0.88
N GLY A 127 -11.88 -16.61 -0.02
CA GLY A 127 -11.32 -16.82 1.32
C GLY A 127 -12.01 -16.04 2.45
N TYR A 128 -13.03 -15.23 2.16
CA TYR A 128 -13.84 -14.55 3.17
C TYR A 128 -15.09 -15.36 3.53
N ALA A 129 -15.45 -15.37 4.82
CA ALA A 129 -16.70 -15.97 5.28
C ALA A 129 -17.90 -15.20 4.69
N GLY A 130 -18.85 -15.91 4.07
CA GLY A 130 -20.03 -15.30 3.44
C GLY A 130 -19.83 -14.88 1.97
N ASN A 131 -18.72 -15.29 1.34
CA ASN A 131 -18.45 -15.02 -0.07
C ASN A 131 -19.41 -15.75 -1.05
N ASP A 132 -20.23 -16.68 -0.57
CA ASP A 132 -21.29 -17.34 -1.33
C ASP A 132 -22.39 -16.37 -1.82
N LYS A 133 -22.44 -15.16 -1.24
CA LYS A 133 -23.46 -14.13 -1.53
C LYS A 133 -22.93 -12.95 -2.33
N VAL A 134 -21.64 -12.93 -2.66
CA VAL A 134 -21.07 -11.84 -3.45
C VAL A 134 -21.31 -12.07 -4.94
N GLN A 135 -21.52 -10.99 -5.70
CA GLN A 135 -21.83 -11.08 -7.13
C GLN A 135 -20.56 -11.21 -8.00
N GLY A 136 -19.41 -10.76 -7.49
CA GLY A 136 -18.15 -10.80 -8.20
C GLY A 136 -17.64 -12.23 -8.40
N THR A 137 -16.84 -12.43 -9.45
CA THR A 137 -16.31 -13.74 -9.85
C THR A 137 -14.79 -13.76 -9.99
N MET A 138 -14.14 -12.61 -9.83
CA MET A 138 -12.70 -12.43 -10.05
C MET A 138 -11.89 -12.57 -8.76
N SER A 139 -10.59 -12.83 -8.87
CA SER A 139 -9.68 -12.63 -7.74
C SER A 139 -9.62 -11.13 -7.39
N ARG A 140 -9.29 -10.77 -6.13
CA ARG A 140 -9.13 -9.35 -5.73
C ARG A 140 -8.19 -8.59 -6.67
N GLY A 141 -7.07 -9.20 -7.04
CA GLY A 141 -6.10 -8.58 -7.96
C GLY A 141 -6.69 -8.34 -9.35
N ASP A 142 -7.45 -9.29 -9.90
CA ASP A 142 -8.10 -9.15 -11.21
C ASP A 142 -9.23 -8.12 -11.17
N ALA A 143 -10.00 -8.08 -10.07
CA ALA A 143 -11.05 -7.08 -9.85
C ALA A 143 -10.48 -5.66 -9.79
N VAL A 144 -9.33 -5.48 -9.12
CA VAL A 144 -8.57 -4.21 -9.12
C VAL A 144 -8.15 -3.83 -10.54
N ASN A 145 -7.56 -4.75 -11.30
CA ASN A 145 -7.15 -4.47 -12.68
C ASN A 145 -8.35 -4.09 -13.58
N ALA A 146 -9.49 -4.77 -13.42
CA ALA A 146 -10.71 -4.47 -14.17
C ALA A 146 -11.25 -3.06 -13.83
N ALA A 147 -11.32 -2.72 -12.54
CA ALA A 147 -11.79 -1.43 -12.07
C ALA A 147 -10.86 -0.29 -12.53
N MET A 148 -9.53 -0.49 -12.46
CA MET A 148 -8.54 0.48 -12.94
C MET A 148 -8.63 0.69 -14.46
N THR A 149 -8.86 -0.38 -15.23
CA THR A 149 -9.02 -0.30 -16.70
C THR A 149 -10.30 0.48 -17.06
N LYS A 150 -11.37 0.31 -16.28
CA LYS A 150 -12.66 0.97 -16.50
C LYS A 150 -12.64 2.46 -16.17
N ASN A 151 -12.11 2.83 -15.01
CA ASN A 151 -12.14 4.22 -14.52
C ASN A 151 -10.98 5.08 -15.05
N GLY A 152 -9.90 4.44 -15.51
CA GLY A 152 -8.65 5.13 -15.79
C GLY A 152 -7.94 5.58 -14.52
N MET A 153 -6.66 5.92 -14.63
CA MET A 153 -5.84 6.32 -13.50
C MET A 153 -5.26 7.70 -13.77
N ASN A 154 -5.50 8.66 -12.89
CA ASN A 154 -4.92 9.99 -12.98
C ASN A 154 -3.53 10.00 -12.33
N VAL A 155 -2.54 9.47 -13.04
CA VAL A 155 -1.16 9.35 -12.54
C VAL A 155 -0.52 10.70 -12.19
N PHE A 156 -1.02 11.81 -12.72
CA PHE A 156 -0.56 13.16 -12.35
C PHE A 156 -0.97 13.56 -10.93
N GLN A 157 -1.99 12.91 -10.35
CA GLN A 157 -2.37 13.15 -8.97
C GLN A 157 -1.35 12.58 -7.99
N ILE A 158 -0.62 11.51 -8.33
CA ILE A 158 0.38 10.89 -7.44
C ILE A 158 1.36 11.93 -6.83
N PRO A 159 2.10 12.74 -7.63
CA PRO A 159 2.99 13.74 -7.06
C PRO A 159 2.25 14.86 -6.32
N ILE A 160 1.03 15.21 -6.71
CA ILE A 160 0.22 16.25 -6.04
C ILE A 160 -0.23 15.75 -4.67
N GLN A 161 -0.76 14.54 -4.58
CA GLN A 161 -1.24 13.92 -3.35
C GLN A 161 -0.08 13.65 -2.37
N ALA A 162 1.12 13.34 -2.89
CA ALA A 162 2.34 13.29 -2.08
C ALA A 162 2.70 14.66 -1.45
N LEU A 163 2.54 15.76 -2.20
CA LEU A 163 2.79 17.11 -1.68
C LEU A 163 1.71 17.56 -0.68
N LEU A 164 0.48 17.06 -0.82
CA LEU A 164 -0.63 17.35 0.09
C LEU A 164 -0.59 16.49 1.37
N GLY A 165 0.28 15.47 1.43
CA GLY A 165 0.41 14.56 2.56
C GLY A 165 -0.56 13.37 2.54
N ASN A 166 -1.38 13.25 1.50
CA ASN A 166 -2.29 12.12 1.29
C ASN A 166 -1.57 10.85 0.84
N ILE A 167 -0.37 11.01 0.27
CA ILE A 167 0.63 9.94 0.14
C ILE A 167 1.81 10.32 1.04
N ALA A 168 2.12 9.48 2.02
CA ALA A 168 3.20 9.73 2.96
C ALA A 168 4.29 8.65 2.87
N PHE A 169 5.53 9.07 3.12
CA PHE A 169 6.72 8.22 3.05
C PHE A 169 7.34 8.11 4.44
N HIS A 170 7.38 6.90 4.98
CA HIS A 170 7.87 6.61 6.33
C HIS A 170 9.10 5.71 6.25
N PHE A 171 10.27 6.27 6.58
CA PHE A 171 11.51 5.50 6.68
C PHE A 171 11.56 4.81 8.03
N VAL A 172 11.76 3.48 8.04
CA VAL A 172 11.62 2.62 9.22
C VAL A 172 12.76 1.63 9.40
#